data_AF-A0A816GSY4-F1
#
_entry.id   AF-A0A816GSY4-F1
#
_cell.length_a   1.000
_cell.length_b   1.000
_cell.length_c   1.000
_cell.angle_alpha   90.00
_cell.angle_beta   90.00
_cell.angle_gamma   90.00
#
_symmetry.space_group_name_H-M   'P 1'
#
loop_
_entity.id
_entity.type
_entity.pdbx_description
1 polymer ?
#
loop_
_entity_poly.entity_id
_entity_poly.type
_entity_poly.pdbx_seq_one_letter_code
_entity_poly.pdbx_strand_id
1 'polypeptide(L)'
;MYLSWIDYTVFVLLLIFSCGIGIYQGCIRSKQTSTKEFLLANGRMKILPTAMSLLASLTSAASLLGMPVEFYYFGSMLVYCVVPWFIGTYLTMKFFIPKFHYVGNASIYAYLEQRFSLTIRILVTGSFILVTILSMATILYGPSIALSQVTGLNIWLSVGLCGIVCTVYTSIGGMKAVIWTDVIQASIMFIGLTLSIIFGFIDLGGVSKVFEIVNNGNRLQFADIRLDLSIRYTFWSIFIGVIFSSTAQYACIQTQAQRYMCVKDTKTAQRVAWTNYV
;
A
#
# COMPACT_ATOMS: atom_id res chain seq x y z
N MET A 1 -24.28 -8.19 13.95
CA MET A 1 -24.63 -6.76 13.85
C MET A 1 -24.80 -6.47 12.37
N TYR A 2 -26.03 -6.31 11.89
CA TYR A 2 -26.29 -5.94 10.50
C TYR A 2 -26.03 -4.44 10.35
N LEU A 3 -25.45 -4.04 9.23
CA LEU A 3 -25.20 -2.64 8.93
C LEU A 3 -26.51 -1.87 8.74
N SER A 4 -26.50 -0.58 9.05
CA SER A 4 -27.63 0.30 8.80
C SER A 4 -27.74 0.63 7.30
N TRP A 5 -28.93 0.99 6.82
CA TRP A 5 -29.17 1.50 5.45
C TRP A 5 -28.23 2.66 5.07
N ILE A 6 -27.77 3.42 6.07
CA ILE A 6 -26.77 4.48 5.93
C ILE A 6 -25.42 3.91 5.50
N ASP A 7 -24.96 2.83 6.14
CA ASP A 7 -23.67 2.21 5.83
C ASP A 7 -23.67 1.59 4.42
N TYR A 8 -24.80 0.99 4.02
CA TYR A 8 -24.99 0.50 2.65
C TYR A 8 -24.87 1.63 1.63
N THR A 9 -25.46 2.79 1.93
CA THR A 9 -25.44 3.95 1.05
C THR A 9 -24.01 4.48 0.90
N VAL A 10 -23.25 4.59 2.00
CA VAL A 10 -21.84 5.01 1.98
C VAL A 10 -20.97 4.04 1.18
N PHE A 11 -21.17 2.73 1.37
CA PHE A 11 -20.40 1.70 0.65
C PHE A 11 -20.66 1.73 -0.87
N VAL A 12 -21.93 1.81 -1.28
CA VAL A 12 -22.30 1.90 -2.70
C VAL A 12 -21.78 3.19 -3.33
N LEU A 13 -21.88 4.32 -2.63
CA LEU A 13 -21.32 5.59 -3.09
C LEU A 13 -19.81 5.52 -3.27
N LEU A 14 -19.09 4.84 -2.37
CA LEU A 14 -17.63 4.65 -2.48
C LEU A 14 -17.25 3.83 -3.72
N LEU A 15 -17.99 2.75 -4.01
CA LEU A 15 -17.79 1.95 -5.22
C LEU A 15 -18.11 2.74 -6.50
N ILE A 16 -19.24 3.44 -6.53
CA ILE A 16 -19.63 4.29 -7.67
C ILE A 16 -18.59 5.38 -7.91
N PHE A 17 -18.10 6.02 -6.85
CA PHE A 17 -17.08 7.06 -6.96
C PHE A 17 -15.76 6.51 -7.51
N SER A 18 -15.32 5.36 -7.01
CA SER A 18 -14.10 4.69 -7.48
C SER A 18 -14.19 4.29 -8.97
N CYS A 19 -15.31 3.68 -9.36
CA CYS A 19 -15.58 3.36 -10.76
C CYS A 19 -15.70 4.61 -11.63
N GLY A 20 -16.37 5.65 -11.12
CA GLY A 20 -16.57 6.92 -11.81
C GLY A 20 -15.26 7.61 -12.15
N ILE A 21 -14.27 7.57 -11.26
CA ILE A 21 -12.93 8.13 -11.49
C ILE A 21 -12.18 7.34 -12.56
N GLY A 22 -12.24 6.00 -12.50
CA GLY A 22 -11.66 5.12 -13.51
C GLY A 22 -12.18 5.42 -14.90
N ILE A 23 -13.51 5.51 -15.03
CA ILE A 23 -14.20 5.79 -16.29
C ILE A 23 -13.96 7.23 -16.74
N TYR A 24 -14.04 8.22 -15.84
CA TYR A 24 -13.81 9.63 -16.18
C TYR A 24 -12.39 9.85 -16.70
N GLN A 25 -11.39 9.26 -16.03
CA GLN A 25 -10.00 9.45 -16.41
C GLN A 25 -9.65 8.68 -17.69
N GLY A 26 -10.20 7.47 -17.87
CA GLY A 26 -9.96 6.62 -19.04
C GLY A 26 -10.75 7.01 -20.30
N CYS A 27 -11.98 7.49 -20.16
CA CYS A 27 -12.85 7.79 -21.31
C CYS A 27 -12.90 9.29 -21.66
N ILE A 28 -12.85 10.18 -20.67
CA ILE A 28 -13.09 11.63 -20.89
C ILE A 28 -11.79 12.42 -20.95
N ARG A 29 -10.80 12.10 -20.11
CA ARG A 29 -9.59 12.93 -19.94
C ARG A 29 -8.34 12.42 -20.65
N SER A 30 -8.30 11.14 -21.05
CA SER A 30 -7.15 10.53 -21.71
C SER A 30 -7.64 9.60 -22.81
N LYS A 31 -7.58 10.04 -24.08
CA LYS A 31 -7.52 9.09 -25.19
C LYS A 31 -6.16 8.42 -25.07
N GLN A 32 -6.10 7.29 -24.36
CA GLN A 32 -4.85 6.57 -24.08
C GLN A 32 -4.27 6.02 -25.38
N THR A 33 -3.51 6.85 -26.08
CA THR A 33 -3.03 6.60 -27.44
C THR A 33 -1.69 5.85 -27.45
N SER A 34 -1.00 5.75 -26.30
CA SER A 34 0.29 5.06 -26.20
C SER A 34 0.41 4.21 -24.94
N THR A 35 1.16 3.10 -25.03
CA THR A 35 1.51 2.21 -23.90
C THR A 35 2.22 2.96 -22.77
N LYS A 36 3.03 3.98 -23.11
CA LYS A 36 3.71 4.83 -22.12
C LYS A 36 2.73 5.70 -21.34
N GLU A 37 1.66 6.18 -21.97
CA GLU A 37 0.61 6.90 -21.26
C GLU A 37 -0.17 5.98 -20.33
N PHE A 38 -0.50 4.77 -20.81
CA PHE A 38 -1.22 3.76 -20.04
C PHE A 38 -0.44 3.33 -18.78
N LEU A 39 0.83 2.97 -18.94
CA LEU A 39 1.64 2.39 -17.88
C LEU A 39 2.34 3.42 -16.99
N LEU A 40 2.75 4.57 -17.54
CA LEU A 40 3.62 5.54 -16.86
C LEU A 40 3.01 6.94 -16.76
N ALA A 41 1.74 7.12 -17.12
CA ALA A 41 1.09 8.43 -17.08
C ALA A 41 1.86 9.55 -17.84
N ASN A 42 2.69 9.19 -18.82
CA ASN A 42 3.63 10.07 -19.54
C ASN A 42 4.63 10.85 -18.64
N GLY A 43 4.89 10.40 -17.42
CA GLY A 43 5.79 11.12 -16.51
C GLY A 43 5.23 12.46 -16.02
N ARG A 44 3.92 12.69 -16.12
CA ARG A 44 3.27 13.99 -15.82
C ARG A 44 2.55 14.03 -14.48
N MET A 45 2.70 13.00 -13.64
CA MET A 45 2.06 13.00 -12.33
C MET A 45 2.74 13.99 -11.38
N LYS A 46 1.93 14.62 -10.53
CA LYS A 46 2.41 15.53 -9.49
C LYS A 46 2.95 14.72 -8.30
N ILE A 47 3.79 15.36 -7.49
CA ILE A 47 4.42 14.71 -6.32
C ILE A 47 3.37 14.18 -5.34
N LEU A 48 2.44 15.04 -4.91
CA LEU A 48 1.48 14.69 -3.86
C LEU A 48 0.56 13.52 -4.22
N PRO A 49 -0.12 13.48 -5.40
CA PRO A 49 -0.91 12.32 -5.78
C PRO A 49 -0.08 11.03 -5.88
N THR A 50 1.15 11.12 -6.39
CA THR A 50 2.02 9.94 -6.56
C THR A 50 2.50 9.41 -5.21
N ALA A 51 2.82 10.30 -4.26
CA ALA A 51 3.22 9.94 -2.90
C ALA A 51 2.06 9.31 -2.13
N MET A 52 0.86 9.91 -2.17
CA MET A 52 -0.33 9.31 -1.54
C MET A 52 -0.69 7.95 -2.15
N SER A 53 -0.52 7.78 -3.46
CA SER A 53 -0.76 6.49 -4.12
C SER A 53 0.28 5.42 -3.77
N LEU A 54 1.54 5.82 -3.60
CA LEU A 54 2.58 4.95 -3.05
C LEU A 54 2.21 4.52 -1.62
N LEU A 55 1.74 5.46 -0.78
CA LEU A 55 1.28 5.22 0.59
C LEU A 55 0.12 4.23 0.63
N ALA A 56 -0.91 4.48 -0.19
CA ALA A 56 -2.09 3.64 -0.29
C ALA A 56 -1.72 2.20 -0.64
N SER A 57 -0.81 2.02 -1.58
CA SER A 57 -0.40 0.70 -2.06
C SER A 57 0.48 -0.07 -1.09
N LEU A 58 1.11 0.61 -0.13
CA LEU A 58 1.88 -0.02 0.93
C LEU A 58 1.01 -0.34 2.15
N THR A 59 -0.03 0.47 2.35
CA THR A 59 -0.99 0.30 3.43
C THR A 59 -2.05 -0.71 2.99
N SER A 60 -1.73 -2.00 3.12
CA SER A 60 -2.71 -3.06 2.87
C SER A 60 -3.74 -3.14 4.01
N ALA A 61 -4.94 -3.65 3.73
CA ALA A 61 -5.94 -3.94 4.76
C ALA A 61 -5.40 -4.91 5.83
N ALA A 62 -4.54 -5.85 5.42
CA ALA A 62 -3.86 -6.77 6.33
C ALA A 62 -2.90 -6.03 7.28
N SER A 63 -2.16 -5.04 6.79
CA SER A 63 -1.28 -4.22 7.62
C SER A 63 -2.07 -3.34 8.59
N LEU A 64 -3.18 -2.75 8.11
CA LEU A 64 -4.02 -1.86 8.92
C LEU A 64 -4.66 -2.58 10.11
N LEU A 65 -5.10 -3.83 9.93
CA LEU A 65 -5.68 -4.65 10.99
C LEU A 65 -4.62 -5.43 11.78
N GLY A 66 -3.55 -5.88 11.11
CA GLY A 66 -2.51 -6.71 11.72
C GLY A 66 -1.61 -5.95 12.67
N MET A 67 -1.24 -4.70 12.35
CA MET A 67 -0.35 -3.91 13.20
C MET A 67 -0.96 -3.66 14.60
N PRO A 68 -2.20 -3.16 14.76
CA PRO A 68 -2.81 -3.00 16.08
C PRO A 68 -2.89 -4.31 16.88
N VAL A 69 -3.15 -5.44 16.22
CA VAL A 69 -3.19 -6.77 16.85
C VAL A 69 -1.81 -7.16 17.39
N GLU A 70 -0.75 -6.92 16.62
CA GLU A 70 0.61 -7.16 17.07
C GLU A 70 0.98 -6.29 18.29
N PHE A 71 0.62 -5.00 18.27
CA PHE A 71 0.80 -4.10 19.43
C PHE A 71 0.00 -4.57 20.65
N TYR A 72 -1.20 -5.11 20.45
CA TYR A 72 -2.06 -5.59 21.53
C TYR A 72 -1.51 -6.84 22.22
N TYR A 73 -0.98 -7.80 21.46
CA TYR A 73 -0.50 -9.09 21.98
C TYR A 73 0.99 -9.10 22.35
N PHE A 74 1.84 -8.41 21.58
CA PHE A 74 3.30 -8.48 21.73
C PHE A 74 3.93 -7.17 22.21
N GLY A 75 3.11 -6.15 22.49
CA GLY A 75 3.53 -4.90 23.12
C GLY A 75 4.06 -3.85 22.13
N SER A 76 4.52 -2.73 22.70
CA SER A 76 4.88 -1.50 21.97
C SER A 76 6.18 -1.56 21.15
N MET A 77 6.89 -2.69 21.16
CA MET A 77 8.24 -2.80 20.59
C MET A 77 8.30 -2.56 19.07
N LEU A 78 7.21 -2.85 18.36
CA LEU A 78 7.12 -2.58 16.92
C LEU A 78 7.20 -1.08 16.59
N VAL A 79 7.03 -0.16 17.54
CA VAL A 79 7.19 1.29 17.30
C VAL A 79 8.59 1.63 16.77
N TYR A 80 9.60 0.82 17.10
CA TYR A 80 10.96 1.00 16.60
C TYR A 80 11.11 0.68 15.12
N CYS A 81 10.09 0.16 14.43
CA CYS A 81 10.14 -0.05 12.98
C CYS A 81 10.21 1.26 12.20
N VAL A 82 9.73 2.37 12.77
CA VAL A 82 9.61 3.67 12.08
C VAL A 82 10.97 4.17 11.57
N VAL A 83 11.99 4.21 12.44
CA VAL A 83 13.33 4.69 12.09
C VAL A 83 14.01 3.85 10.99
N PRO A 84 14.19 2.51 11.14
CA PRO A 84 14.74 1.65 10.10
C PRO A 84 13.93 1.68 8.79
N TRP A 85 12.61 1.92 8.85
CA TRP A 85 11.79 2.11 7.65
C TRP A 85 12.18 3.38 6.87
N PHE A 86 12.43 4.50 7.56
CA PHE A 86 12.97 5.71 6.92
C PHE A 86 14.35 5.47 6.30
N ILE A 87 15.21 4.71 6.98
CA ILE A 87 16.54 4.35 6.46
C ILE A 87 16.40 3.53 5.18
N GLY A 88 15.55 2.50 5.18
CA GLY A 88 15.34 1.65 4.00
C GLY A 88 14.79 2.41 2.79
N THR A 89 13.93 3.40 3.01
CA THR A 89 13.46 4.30 1.95
C THR A 89 14.55 5.24 1.46
N TYR A 90 15.36 5.79 2.36
CA TYR A 90 16.51 6.61 1.97
C TYR A 90 17.49 5.82 1.09
N LEU A 91 17.76 4.55 1.42
CA LEU A 91 18.56 3.65 0.59
C LEU A 91 17.94 3.46 -0.79
N THR A 92 16.63 3.20 -0.87
CA THR A 92 15.92 3.08 -2.15
C THR A 92 16.04 4.36 -2.98
N MET A 93 15.82 5.51 -2.35
CA MET A 93 15.88 6.83 -2.96
C MET A 93 17.25 7.12 -3.58
N LYS A 94 18.33 6.76 -2.89
CA LYS A 94 19.70 7.06 -3.31
C LYS A 94 20.22 6.06 -4.34
N PHE A 95 19.97 4.77 -4.16
CA PHE A 95 20.64 3.71 -4.94
C PHE A 95 19.80 3.13 -6.08
N PHE A 96 18.46 3.12 -5.96
CA PHE A 96 17.58 2.41 -6.89
C PHE A 96 16.80 3.36 -7.80
N ILE A 97 16.20 4.43 -7.26
CA ILE A 97 15.40 5.38 -8.06
C ILE A 97 16.16 5.95 -9.27
N PRO A 98 17.44 6.37 -9.16
CA PRO A 98 18.19 6.88 -10.31
C PRO A 98 18.36 5.85 -11.42
N LYS A 99 18.50 4.56 -11.06
CA LYS A 99 18.66 3.46 -12.02
C LYS A 99 17.36 3.20 -12.78
N PHE A 100 16.21 3.25 -12.10
CA PHE A 100 14.91 3.08 -12.75
C PHE A 100 14.63 4.17 -13.79
N HIS A 101 14.92 5.43 -13.43
CA HIS A 101 14.78 6.56 -14.35
C HIS A 101 15.75 6.48 -15.54
N TYR A 102 16.97 6.01 -15.32
CA TYR A 102 17.96 5.83 -16.39
C TYR A 102 17.51 4.81 -17.45
N VAL A 103 16.92 3.69 -17.03
CA VAL A 103 16.45 2.64 -17.95
C VAL A 103 15.22 3.09 -18.74
N GLY A 104 14.36 3.94 -18.17
CA GLY A 104 13.23 4.56 -18.86
C GLY A 104 12.13 3.60 -19.34
N ASN A 105 12.18 2.32 -18.93
CA ASN A 105 11.20 1.30 -19.26
C ASN A 105 10.13 1.17 -18.19
N ALA A 106 8.93 0.70 -18.58
CA ALA A 106 7.85 0.49 -17.62
C ALA A 106 8.14 -0.61 -16.58
N SER A 107 8.99 -1.60 -16.93
CA SER A 107 9.38 -2.69 -16.03
C SER A 107 10.74 -2.44 -15.39
N ILE A 108 10.82 -2.53 -14.07
CA ILE A 108 12.10 -2.42 -13.33
C ILE A 108 13.04 -3.58 -13.64
N TYR A 109 12.51 -4.74 -14.02
CA TYR A 109 13.31 -5.92 -14.34
C TYR A 109 14.06 -5.77 -15.67
N ALA A 110 13.71 -4.78 -16.50
CA ALA A 110 14.51 -4.42 -17.67
C ALA A 110 15.93 -3.95 -17.26
N TYR A 111 16.10 -3.39 -16.07
CA TYR A 111 17.43 -3.08 -15.51
C TYR A 111 18.26 -4.36 -15.31
N LEU A 112 17.64 -5.46 -14.89
CA LEU A 112 18.34 -6.72 -14.65
C LEU A 112 18.87 -7.35 -15.94
N GLU A 113 18.17 -7.15 -17.06
CA GLU A 113 18.65 -7.58 -18.37
C GLU A 113 19.88 -6.78 -18.80
N GLN A 114 19.85 -5.45 -18.66
CA GLN A 114 21.00 -4.60 -18.99
C GLN A 114 22.22 -4.88 -18.10
N ARG A 115 21.98 -5.23 -16.82
CA ARG A 115 23.06 -5.47 -15.85
C ARG A 115 23.60 -6.90 -15.87
N PHE A 116 22.75 -7.87 -16.17
CA PHE A 116 23.08 -9.30 -16.11
C PHE A 116 22.73 -9.99 -17.42
N SER A 117 21.50 -10.47 -17.59
CA SER A 117 21.07 -11.19 -18.79
C SER A 117 19.53 -11.28 -18.90
N LEU A 118 19.05 -11.59 -20.11
CA LEU A 118 17.63 -11.80 -20.38
C LEU A 118 17.05 -12.95 -19.53
N THR A 119 17.82 -14.02 -19.30
CA THR A 119 17.38 -15.17 -18.48
C THR A 119 17.00 -14.74 -17.07
N ILE A 120 17.82 -13.88 -16.43
CA ILE A 120 17.53 -13.38 -15.08
C ILE A 120 16.28 -12.50 -15.08
N ARG A 121 16.11 -11.64 -16.10
CA ARG A 121 14.89 -10.84 -16.25
C ARG A 121 13.65 -11.71 -16.33
N ILE A 122 13.66 -12.76 -17.14
CA ILE A 122 12.51 -13.66 -17.32
C ILE A 122 12.20 -14.40 -16.02
N LEU A 123 13.22 -14.97 -15.35
CA LEU A 123 13.04 -15.69 -14.09
C LEU A 123 12.44 -14.78 -13.00
N VAL A 124 13.03 -13.60 -12.77
CA VAL A 124 12.55 -12.68 -11.73
C VAL A 124 11.16 -12.14 -12.06
N THR A 125 10.89 -11.81 -13.33
CA THR A 125 9.57 -11.34 -13.76
C THR A 125 8.52 -12.44 -13.58
N GLY A 126 8.84 -13.69 -13.95
CA GLY A 126 7.96 -14.83 -13.78
C GLY A 126 7.64 -15.12 -12.31
N SER A 127 8.65 -15.15 -11.45
CA SER A 127 8.46 -15.30 -10.00
C SER A 127 7.61 -14.18 -9.42
N PHE A 128 7.84 -12.93 -9.83
CA PHE A 128 7.04 -11.80 -9.38
C PHE A 128 5.57 -11.92 -9.79
N ILE A 129 5.29 -12.28 -11.05
CA ILE A 129 3.92 -12.46 -11.54
C ILE A 129 3.22 -13.56 -10.74
N LEU A 130 3.88 -14.70 -10.50
CA LEU A 130 3.31 -15.82 -9.75
C LEU A 130 2.97 -15.42 -8.30
N VAL A 131 3.90 -14.79 -7.59
CA VAL A 131 3.64 -14.30 -6.22
C VAL A 131 2.53 -13.25 -6.21
N THR A 132 2.48 -12.37 -7.21
CA THR A 132 1.45 -11.33 -7.31
C THR A 132 0.06 -11.94 -7.53
N ILE A 133 -0.08 -12.94 -8.40
CA ILE A 133 -1.37 -13.62 -8.64
C ILE A 133 -1.89 -14.25 -7.35
N LEU A 134 -1.02 -15.00 -6.65
CA LEU A 134 -1.39 -15.64 -5.39
C LEU A 134 -1.78 -14.61 -4.32
N SER A 135 -1.01 -13.52 -4.21
CA SER A 135 -1.28 -12.46 -3.24
C SER A 135 -2.58 -11.71 -3.56
N MET A 136 -2.87 -11.47 -4.84
CA MET A 136 -4.09 -10.78 -5.27
C MET A 136 -5.35 -11.59 -4.95
N ALA A 137 -5.30 -12.92 -5.01
CA ALA A 137 -6.41 -13.77 -4.59
C ALA A 137 -6.76 -13.53 -3.10
N THR A 138 -5.75 -13.48 -2.23
CA THR A 138 -5.95 -13.19 -0.80
C THR A 138 -6.45 -11.78 -0.56
N ILE A 139 -5.88 -10.79 -1.27
CA ILE A 139 -6.28 -9.38 -1.13
C ILE A 139 -7.72 -9.17 -1.58
N LEU A 140 -8.15 -9.81 -2.68
CA LEU A 140 -9.52 -9.72 -3.20
C LEU A 140 -10.54 -10.37 -2.25
N TYR A 141 -10.14 -11.43 -1.54
CA TYR A 141 -11.02 -12.14 -0.62
C TYR A 141 -11.52 -11.26 0.54
N GLY A 142 -10.68 -10.37 1.07
CA GLY A 142 -11.02 -9.45 2.15
C GLY A 142 -12.27 -8.58 1.89
N PRO A 143 -12.29 -7.72 0.86
CA PRO A 143 -13.46 -6.93 0.52
C PRO A 143 -14.65 -7.79 0.08
N SER A 144 -14.43 -8.99 -0.46
CA SER A 144 -15.52 -9.90 -0.83
C SER A 144 -16.21 -10.54 0.37
N ILE A 145 -15.47 -10.87 1.44
CA ILE A 145 -16.10 -11.27 2.71
C ILE A 145 -16.93 -10.13 3.26
N ALA A 146 -16.36 -8.91 3.31
CA ALA A 146 -17.09 -7.75 3.76
C ALA A 146 -18.38 -7.59 2.92
N LEU A 147 -18.28 -7.57 1.59
CA LEU A 147 -19.44 -7.46 0.71
C LEU A 147 -20.48 -8.57 0.96
N SER A 148 -20.05 -9.82 1.14
CA SER A 148 -20.94 -10.95 1.41
C SER A 148 -21.65 -10.82 2.76
N GLN A 149 -20.93 -10.41 3.81
CA GLN A 149 -21.50 -10.19 5.15
C GLN A 149 -22.53 -9.06 5.16
N VAL A 150 -22.30 -8.00 4.39
CA VAL A 150 -23.22 -6.87 4.34
C VAL A 150 -24.43 -7.16 3.44
N THR A 151 -24.24 -7.74 2.27
CA THR A 151 -25.33 -7.95 1.30
C THR A 151 -26.11 -9.25 1.52
N GLY A 152 -25.56 -10.18 2.30
CA GLY A 152 -26.08 -11.56 2.39
C GLY A 152 -25.84 -12.38 1.10
N LEU A 153 -25.11 -11.83 0.12
CA LEU A 153 -24.77 -12.55 -1.11
C LEU A 153 -23.81 -13.70 -0.83
N ASN A 154 -23.89 -14.73 -1.68
CA ASN A 154 -22.88 -15.79 -1.68
C ASN A 154 -21.48 -15.19 -1.87
N ILE A 155 -20.51 -15.67 -1.07
CA ILE A 155 -19.15 -15.16 -1.08
C ILE A 155 -18.48 -15.29 -2.45
N TRP A 156 -18.72 -16.38 -3.19
CA TRP A 156 -18.17 -16.58 -4.52
C TRP A 156 -18.72 -15.58 -5.54
N LEU A 157 -19.99 -15.23 -5.41
CA LEU A 157 -20.62 -14.20 -6.23
C LEU A 157 -20.07 -12.81 -5.88
N SER A 158 -19.80 -12.55 -4.60
CA SER A 158 -19.14 -11.33 -4.14
C SER A 158 -17.71 -11.21 -4.67
N VAL A 159 -16.94 -12.30 -4.69
CA VAL A 159 -15.61 -12.37 -5.30
C VAL A 159 -15.68 -12.06 -6.80
N GLY A 160 -16.61 -12.69 -7.52
CA GLY A 160 -16.80 -12.44 -8.95
C GLY A 160 -17.14 -10.97 -9.25
N LEU A 161 -18.09 -10.38 -8.51
CA LEU A 161 -18.48 -8.98 -8.69
C LEU A 161 -17.32 -8.02 -8.39
N CYS A 162 -16.66 -8.16 -7.23
CA CYS A 162 -15.51 -7.32 -6.88
C CYS A 162 -14.39 -7.44 -7.91
N GLY A 163 -14.08 -8.66 -8.35
CA GLY A 163 -13.04 -8.92 -9.34
C GLY A 163 -13.35 -8.30 -10.70
N ILE A 164 -14.57 -8.45 -11.21
CA ILE A 164 -15.01 -7.86 -12.48
C ILE A 164 -14.95 -6.34 -12.41
N VAL A 165 -15.56 -5.74 -11.37
CA VAL A 165 -15.57 -4.29 -11.20
C VAL A 165 -14.14 -3.75 -11.14
N CYS A 166 -13.28 -4.36 -10.31
CA CYS A 166 -11.88 -3.97 -10.19
C CYS A 166 -11.10 -4.08 -11.51
N THR A 167 -11.31 -5.17 -12.24
CA THR A 167 -10.65 -5.40 -13.52
C THR A 167 -11.11 -4.39 -14.57
N VAL A 168 -12.40 -4.12 -14.66
CA VAL A 168 -12.97 -3.21 -15.67
C VAL A 168 -12.48 -1.78 -15.46
N TYR A 169 -12.62 -1.21 -14.26
CA TYR A 169 -12.21 0.19 -14.06
C TYR A 169 -10.68 0.36 -14.15
N THR A 170 -9.91 -0.65 -13.73
CA THR A 170 -8.44 -0.61 -13.82
C THR A 170 -7.96 -0.72 -15.27
N SER A 171 -8.60 -1.59 -16.06
CA SER A 171 -8.27 -1.78 -17.48
C SER A 171 -8.61 -0.56 -18.33
N ILE A 172 -9.67 0.17 -17.98
CA ILE A 172 -10.08 1.39 -18.68
C ILE A 172 -9.23 2.59 -18.27
N GLY A 173 -8.94 2.73 -16.97
CA GLY A 173 -8.36 3.97 -16.42
C GLY A 173 -6.84 4.09 -16.55
N GLY A 174 -6.10 2.99 -16.65
CA GLY A 174 -4.64 2.97 -16.65
C GLY A 174 -4.00 3.57 -15.38
N MET A 175 -2.68 3.77 -15.39
CA MET A 175 -1.93 4.20 -14.20
C MET A 175 -2.37 5.57 -13.65
N LYS A 176 -2.83 6.49 -14.52
CA LYS A 176 -3.36 7.79 -14.07
C LYS A 176 -4.59 7.63 -13.20
N ALA A 177 -5.52 6.76 -13.61
CA ALA A 177 -6.73 6.51 -12.83
C ALA A 177 -6.39 5.85 -11.50
N VAL A 178 -5.54 4.82 -11.54
CA VAL A 178 -5.09 4.09 -10.34
C VAL A 178 -4.51 5.05 -9.29
N ILE A 179 -3.63 5.98 -9.71
CA ILE A 179 -3.07 6.95 -8.76
C ILE A 179 -4.15 7.86 -8.14
N TRP A 180 -5.14 8.30 -8.92
CA TRP A 180 -6.22 9.15 -8.39
C TRP A 180 -7.20 8.38 -7.49
N THR A 181 -7.54 7.14 -7.84
CA THR A 181 -8.37 6.29 -6.98
C THR A 181 -7.65 6.00 -5.66
N ASP A 182 -6.35 5.72 -5.71
CA ASP A 182 -5.55 5.48 -4.52
C ASP A 182 -5.50 6.70 -3.59
N VAL A 183 -5.39 7.92 -4.14
CA VAL A 183 -5.38 9.17 -3.36
C VAL A 183 -6.64 9.29 -2.51
N ILE A 184 -7.79 9.03 -3.12
CA ILE A 184 -9.07 9.11 -2.44
C ILE A 184 -9.21 7.99 -1.43
N GLN A 185 -8.83 6.77 -1.81
CA GLN A 185 -8.85 5.63 -0.90
C GLN A 185 -7.96 5.86 0.33
N ALA A 186 -6.74 6.35 0.15
CA ALA A 186 -5.84 6.71 1.24
C ALA A 186 -6.43 7.80 2.14
N SER A 187 -7.04 8.83 1.54
CA SER A 187 -7.69 9.91 2.29
C SER A 187 -8.83 9.38 3.17
N ILE A 188 -9.69 8.53 2.61
CA ILE A 188 -10.80 7.89 3.33
C ILE A 188 -10.26 6.99 4.45
N MET A 189 -9.23 6.18 4.17
CA MET A 189 -8.60 5.33 5.17
C MET A 189 -8.00 6.13 6.32
N PHE A 190 -7.30 7.23 6.02
CA PHE A 190 -6.69 8.09 7.03
C PHE A 190 -7.74 8.76 7.94
N ILE A 191 -8.81 9.30 7.34
CA ILE A 191 -9.93 9.88 8.09
C ILE A 191 -10.60 8.81 8.95
N GLY A 192 -10.91 7.64 8.39
CA GLY A 192 -11.55 6.54 9.10
C GLY A 192 -10.72 6.03 10.28
N LEU A 193 -9.41 5.88 10.10
CA LEU A 193 -8.49 5.46 11.16
C LEU A 193 -8.41 6.52 12.27
N THR A 194 -8.29 7.80 11.89
CA THR A 194 -8.21 8.92 12.84
C THR A 194 -9.48 9.01 13.68
N LEU A 195 -10.66 8.93 13.04
CA LEU A 195 -11.94 8.92 13.75
C LEU A 195 -12.08 7.71 14.67
N SER A 196 -11.67 6.52 14.22
CA SER A 196 -11.71 5.30 15.04
C SER A 196 -10.86 5.43 16.30
N ILE A 197 -9.66 6.04 16.18
CA ILE A 197 -8.79 6.32 17.32
C ILE A 197 -9.43 7.34 18.28
N ILE A 198 -9.99 8.44 17.74
CA ILE A 198 -10.64 9.48 18.56
C ILE A 198 -11.83 8.91 19.34
N PHE A 199 -12.74 8.21 18.68
CA PHE A 199 -13.90 7.59 19.34
C PHE A 199 -13.46 6.52 20.34
N GLY A 200 -12.43 5.73 20.02
CA GLY A 200 -11.85 4.76 20.96
C GLY A 200 -11.32 5.44 22.24
N PHE A 201 -10.67 6.60 22.13
CA PHE A 201 -10.24 7.37 23.31
C PHE A 201 -11.43 7.91 24.11
N ILE A 202 -12.48 8.39 23.44
CA ILE A 202 -13.68 8.93 24.11
C ILE A 202 -14.40 7.82 24.88
N ASP A 203 -14.64 6.67 24.25
CA ASP A 203 -15.35 5.53 24.85
C ASP A 203 -14.61 4.95 26.06
N LEU A 204 -13.27 4.99 26.06
CA LEU A 204 -12.43 4.53 27.16
C LEU A 204 -12.33 5.54 28.33
N GLY A 205 -12.95 6.72 28.21
CA GLY A 205 -12.93 7.75 29.26
C GLY A 205 -11.74 8.70 29.17
N GLY A 206 -11.14 8.85 27.98
CA GLY A 206 -10.07 9.79 27.69
C GLY A 206 -8.66 9.18 27.63
N VAL A 207 -7.71 9.97 27.13
CA VAL A 207 -6.32 9.55 26.90
C VAL A 207 -5.65 9.03 28.17
N SER A 208 -5.90 9.65 29.32
CA SER A 208 -5.31 9.24 30.61
C SER A 208 -5.68 7.80 30.97
N LYS A 209 -6.94 7.40 30.76
CA LYS A 209 -7.42 6.06 31.11
C LYS A 209 -6.87 5.00 30.15
N VAL A 210 -6.65 5.36 28.89
CA VAL A 210 -5.96 4.48 27.94
C VAL A 210 -4.54 4.21 28.41
N PHE A 211 -3.75 5.24 28.75
CA PHE A 211 -2.39 5.03 29.25
C PHE A 211 -2.35 4.21 30.55
N GLU A 212 -3.32 4.40 31.45
CA GLU A 212 -3.48 3.56 32.63
C GLU A 212 -3.70 2.08 32.26
N ILE A 213 -4.60 1.78 31.31
CA ILE A 213 -4.85 0.43 30.83
C ILE A 213 -3.60 -0.17 30.18
N VAL A 214 -2.89 0.58 29.34
CA VAL A 214 -1.67 0.09 28.68
C VAL A 214 -0.57 -0.21 29.70
N ASN A 215 -0.42 0.65 30.72
CA ASN A 215 0.54 0.46 31.80
C ASN A 215 0.19 -0.76 32.68
N ASN A 216 -1.07 -0.87 33.11
CA ASN A 216 -1.55 -2.01 33.91
C ASN A 216 -1.46 -3.34 33.14
N GLY A 217 -1.62 -3.30 31.81
CA GLY A 217 -1.47 -4.45 30.93
C GLY A 217 -0.02 -4.85 30.65
N ASN A 218 0.98 -4.14 31.18
CA ASN A 218 2.41 -4.33 30.85
C ASN A 218 2.68 -4.35 29.33
N ARG A 219 1.92 -3.55 28.57
CA ARG A 219 2.00 -3.49 27.10
C ARG A 219 3.02 -2.46 26.60
N LEU A 220 3.46 -1.55 27.49
CA LEU A 220 4.58 -0.65 27.26
C LEU A 220 5.90 -1.37 27.55
N GLN A 221 6.33 -2.19 26.60
CA GLN A 221 7.64 -2.83 26.64
C GLN A 221 8.60 -2.05 25.77
N PHE A 222 9.55 -1.39 26.42
CA PHE A 222 10.61 -0.63 25.75
C PHE A 222 11.84 -1.52 25.57
N ALA A 223 12.13 -1.81 24.30
CA ALA A 223 13.30 -2.47 23.72
C ALA A 223 13.98 -3.60 24.52
N ASP A 224 13.77 -4.84 24.06
CA ASP A 224 14.69 -5.94 24.34
C ASP A 224 15.92 -5.87 23.41
N ILE A 225 17.09 -5.50 23.95
CA ILE A 225 18.34 -5.29 23.18
C ILE A 225 19.14 -6.59 23.01
N ARG A 226 18.65 -7.72 23.53
CA ARG A 226 19.36 -9.01 23.41
C ARG A 226 19.53 -9.41 21.95
N LEU A 227 20.70 -9.94 21.61
CA LEU A 227 21.01 -10.47 20.28
C LEU A 227 20.69 -11.96 20.26
N ASP A 228 19.39 -12.27 20.28
CA ASP A 228 18.86 -13.63 20.26
C ASP A 228 17.90 -13.78 19.07
N LEU A 229 18.18 -14.76 18.22
CA LEU A 229 17.39 -15.06 17.01
C LEU A 229 16.14 -15.90 17.32
N SER A 230 16.04 -16.47 18.52
CA SER A 230 14.88 -17.28 18.94
C SER A 230 13.69 -16.41 19.39
N ILE A 231 13.95 -15.15 19.76
CA ILE A 231 12.92 -14.22 20.21
C ILE A 231 12.27 -13.53 19.00
N ARG A 232 10.92 -13.51 18.98
CA ARG A 232 10.13 -12.93 17.88
C ARG A 232 10.56 -11.49 17.54
N TYR A 233 10.70 -10.65 18.56
CA TYR A 233 11.09 -9.26 18.42
C TYR A 233 12.23 -8.90 19.37
N THR A 234 13.38 -8.54 18.81
CA THR A 234 14.48 -7.88 19.48
C THR A 234 14.76 -6.56 18.76
N PHE A 235 15.43 -5.63 19.43
CA PHE A 235 15.75 -4.35 18.81
C PHE A 235 16.52 -4.58 17.50
N TRP A 236 17.46 -5.53 17.51
CA TRP A 236 18.26 -5.90 16.35
C TRP A 236 17.45 -6.58 15.25
N SER A 237 16.55 -7.51 15.59
CA SER A 237 15.73 -8.20 14.59
C SER A 237 14.78 -7.23 13.89
N ILE A 238 14.17 -6.31 14.63
CA ILE A 238 13.33 -5.25 14.06
C ILE A 238 14.18 -4.30 13.22
N PHE A 239 15.29 -3.80 13.75
CA PHE A 239 16.08 -2.78 13.08
C PHE A 239 16.65 -3.27 11.75
N ILE A 240 17.32 -4.43 11.76
CA ILE A 240 17.90 -5.01 10.56
C ILE A 240 16.80 -5.51 9.62
N GLY A 241 15.84 -6.27 10.16
CA GLY A 241 14.76 -6.85 9.36
C GLY A 241 13.93 -5.80 8.63
N VAL A 242 13.62 -4.68 9.30
CA VAL A 242 12.83 -3.59 8.70
C VAL A 242 13.62 -2.82 7.65
N ILE A 243 14.93 -2.59 7.82
CA ILE A 243 15.74 -1.94 6.77
C ILE A 243 15.70 -2.77 5.48
N PHE A 244 15.98 -4.07 5.57
CA PHE A 244 16.00 -4.93 4.39
C PHE A 244 14.62 -5.11 3.77
N SER A 245 13.59 -5.33 4.60
CA SER A 245 12.22 -5.53 4.09
C SER A 245 11.66 -4.28 3.45
N SER A 246 11.84 -3.10 4.06
CA SER A 246 11.39 -1.83 3.46
C SER A 246 12.17 -1.52 2.18
N THR A 247 13.50 -1.65 2.14
CA THR A 247 14.25 -1.47 0.90
C THR A 247 13.77 -2.42 -0.20
N ALA A 248 13.56 -3.70 0.11
CA ALA A 248 13.01 -4.65 -0.86
C ALA A 248 11.60 -4.25 -1.34
N GLN A 249 10.74 -3.80 -0.43
CA GLN A 249 9.37 -3.40 -0.75
C GLN A 249 9.33 -2.19 -1.69
N TYR A 250 10.18 -1.19 -1.47
CA TYR A 250 10.21 0.02 -2.30
C TYR A 250 11.03 -0.15 -3.60
N ALA A 251 12.07 -0.99 -3.60
CA ALA A 251 12.97 -1.13 -4.74
C ALA A 251 12.64 -2.31 -5.66
N CYS A 252 12.21 -3.45 -5.10
CA CYS A 252 12.08 -4.69 -5.85
C CYS A 252 10.66 -4.99 -6.31
N ILE A 253 9.64 -4.31 -5.75
CA ILE A 253 8.25 -4.52 -6.13
C ILE A 253 7.88 -3.59 -7.28
N GLN A 254 7.55 -4.18 -8.43
CA GLN A 254 7.16 -3.47 -9.64
C GLN A 254 6.05 -2.44 -9.42
N THR A 255 4.99 -2.78 -8.67
CA THR A 255 3.85 -1.87 -8.44
C THR A 255 4.27 -0.59 -7.71
N GLN A 256 5.25 -0.66 -6.81
CA GLN A 256 5.77 0.51 -6.11
C GLN A 256 6.72 1.29 -7.00
N ALA A 257 7.70 0.60 -7.58
CA ALA A 257 8.74 1.26 -8.36
C ALA A 257 8.21 1.90 -9.65
N GLN A 258 7.10 1.39 -10.21
CA GLN A 258 6.42 1.98 -11.36
C GLN A 258 5.91 3.40 -11.10
N ARG A 259 5.51 3.73 -9.86
CA ARG A 259 5.06 5.08 -9.48
C ARG A 259 6.19 6.11 -9.56
N TYR A 260 7.42 5.73 -9.26
CA TYR A 260 8.57 6.60 -9.45
C TYR A 260 8.78 6.98 -10.91
N MET A 261 8.41 6.11 -11.84
CA MET A 261 8.53 6.36 -13.28
C MET A 261 7.35 7.17 -13.85
N CYS A 262 6.34 7.46 -13.03
CA CYS A 262 5.17 8.26 -13.41
C CYS A 262 5.39 9.78 -13.26
N VAL A 263 6.54 10.20 -12.73
CA VAL A 263 6.95 11.60 -12.60
C VAL A 263 8.09 11.95 -13.56
N LYS A 264 8.28 13.25 -13.80
CA LYS A 264 9.10 13.76 -14.91
C LYS A 264 10.60 13.45 -14.76
N ASP A 265 11.11 13.55 -13.54
CA ASP A 265 12.55 13.55 -13.29
C ASP A 265 12.90 12.81 -11.99
N THR A 266 14.16 12.38 -11.91
CA THR A 266 14.67 11.61 -10.77
C THR A 266 14.57 12.38 -9.46
N LYS A 267 14.81 13.70 -9.44
CA LYS A 267 14.71 14.49 -8.21
C LYS A 267 13.27 14.55 -7.70
N THR A 268 12.30 14.70 -8.61
CA THR A 268 10.88 14.62 -8.31
C THR A 268 10.50 13.22 -7.80
N ALA A 269 11.04 12.15 -8.38
CA ALA A 269 10.80 10.79 -7.90
C ALA A 269 11.36 10.54 -6.50
N GLN A 270 12.54 11.08 -6.21
CA GLN A 270 13.14 11.04 -4.87
C GLN A 270 12.28 11.80 -3.85
N ARG A 271 11.76 12.98 -4.23
CA ARG A 271 10.79 13.72 -3.41
C ARG A 271 9.52 12.92 -3.17
N VAL A 272 8.97 12.24 -4.18
CA VAL A 272 7.81 11.35 -4.02
C VAL A 272 8.07 10.27 -2.98
N ALA A 273 9.21 9.59 -3.04
CA ALA A 273 9.56 8.55 -2.08
C ALA A 273 9.67 9.10 -0.64
N TRP A 274 10.16 10.33 -0.49
CA TRP A 274 10.30 10.97 0.82
C TRP A 274 8.96 11.52 1.37
N THR A 275 8.17 12.18 0.52
CA THR A 275 6.86 12.75 0.86
C THR A 275 5.81 11.68 1.15
N ASN A 276 6.08 10.42 0.81
CA ASN A 276 5.25 9.28 1.21
C ASN A 276 5.08 9.15 2.74
N TYR A 277 5.76 9.92 3.59
CA TYR A 277 5.66 9.80 5.05
C TYR A 277 5.37 11.11 5.76
N VAL A 278 5.16 12.19 4.99
CA VAL A 278 4.89 13.54 5.46
C VAL A 278 3.45 13.88 5.12
#